data_AF-A0A3B0SJP8-F1
#
_entry.id   AF-A0A3B0SJP8-F1
#
_cell.length_a   1.000
_cell.length_b   1.000
_cell.length_c   1.000
_cell.angle_alpha   90.00
_cell.angle_beta   90.00
_cell.angle_gamma   90.00
#
_symmetry.space_group_name_H-M   'P 1'
#
loop_
_entity.id
_entity.type
_entity.pdbx_description
1 polymer ?
#
loop_
_entity_poly.entity_id
_entity_poly.type
_entity_poly.pdbx_seq_one_letter_code
_entity_poly.pdbx_strand_id
1 'polypeptide(L)' 'METIYDWLTIMVFAGLITLFLQRSSMEEPPDTIWQYMPPAIFCAIANYVGNEGYGWLSIAILVVVGVYVHLVLKPFQKS' A
#
# COMPACT_ATOMS: atom_id res chain seq x y z
N MET A 1 -0.27 -17.54 4.77
CA MET A 1 -1.11 -17.48 3.56
C MET A 1 -2.34 -18.33 3.81
N GLU A 2 -3.05 -17.99 4.88
CA GLU A 2 -4.13 -18.79 5.46
C GLU A 2 -5.43 -17.98 5.56
N THR A 3 -5.35 -16.64 5.52
CA THR A 3 -6.51 -15.75 5.73
C THR A 3 -6.78 -14.84 4.53
N ILE A 4 -7.99 -14.31 4.44
CA ILE A 4 -8.35 -13.31 3.42
C ILE A 4 -7.54 -12.01 3.56
N TYR A 5 -7.03 -11.73 4.77
CA TYR A 5 -6.20 -10.55 5.04
C TYR A 5 -4.79 -10.68 4.46
N ASP A 6 -4.22 -11.89 4.44
CA ASP A 6 -2.95 -12.16 3.74
C ASP A 6 -3.08 -11.81 2.24
N TRP A 7 -4.16 -12.25 1.59
CA TRP A 7 -4.40 -11.98 0.17
C TRP A 7 -4.65 -10.50 -0.12
N LEU A 8 -5.42 -9.83 0.72
CA LEU A 8 -5.70 -8.38 0.59
C LEU A 8 -4.41 -7.56 0.74
N THR A 9 -3.64 -7.81 1.79
CA THR A 9 -2.40 -7.09 2.06
C THR A 9 -1.37 -7.32 0.95
N ILE A 10 -1.25 -8.54 0.43
CA ILE A 10 -0.38 -8.84 -0.73
C ILE A 10 -0.84 -8.08 -1.97
N MET A 11 -2.13 -8.04 -2.28
CA MET A 11 -2.63 -7.29 -3.43
C MET A 11 -2.27 -5.80 -3.34
N VAL A 12 -2.48 -5.20 -2.17
CA VAL A 12 -2.13 -3.78 -1.93
C VAL A 12 -0.62 -3.57 -2.03
N PHE A 13 0.18 -4.47 -1.45
CA PHE A 13 1.64 -4.37 -1.46
C PHE A 13 2.22 -4.55 -2.88
N ALA A 14 1.69 -5.51 -3.64
CA ALA A 14 2.03 -5.72 -5.03
C ALA A 14 1.70 -4.47 -5.87
N GLY A 15 0.50 -3.91 -5.70
CA GLY A 15 0.12 -2.66 -6.35
C GLY A 15 1.05 -1.49 -6.03
N LEU A 16 1.45 -1.34 -4.76
CA LEU A 16 2.41 -0.32 -4.30
C LEU A 16 3.78 -0.50 -4.95
N ILE A 17 4.33 -1.72 -4.96
CA ILE A 17 5.62 -2.02 -5.58
C ILE A 17 5.57 -1.79 -7.08
N THR A 18 4.51 -2.24 -7.75
CA THR A 18 4.34 -2.02 -9.19
C THR A 18 4.29 -0.52 -9.52
N LEU A 19 3.54 0.27 -8.76
CA LEU A 19 3.50 1.73 -8.92
C LEU A 19 4.87 2.37 -8.72
N PHE A 20 5.58 1.97 -7.66
CA PHE A 20 6.93 2.45 -7.35
C PHE A 20 7.91 2.15 -8.50
N LEU A 21 7.94 0.91 -8.98
CA LEU A 21 8.83 0.49 -10.06
C LEU A 21 8.50 1.20 -11.38
N GLN A 22 7.21 1.36 -11.69
CA GLN A 22 6.76 2.10 -12.87
C GLN A 22 7.24 3.55 -12.85
N ARG A 23 7.08 4.25 -11.71
CA ARG A 23 7.44 5.67 -11.59
C ARG A 23 8.94 5.92 -11.44
N SER A 24 9.65 5.00 -10.81
CA SER A 24 11.11 5.06 -10.70
C SER A 24 11.82 4.88 -12.05
N SER A 25 11.12 4.30 -13.03
CA SER A 25 11.63 4.09 -14.39
C SER A 25 11.31 5.25 -15.35
N MET A 26 10.65 6.32 -14.87
CA MET A 26 10.38 7.52 -15.65
C MET A 26 11.64 8.40 -15.75
N GLU A 27 11.76 9.20 -16.83
CA GLU A 27 12.89 10.12 -17.03
C GLU A 27 13.00 11.15 -15.89
N GLU A 28 11.84 11.62 -15.39
CA GLU A 28 11.74 12.49 -14.23
C GLU A 28 10.79 11.86 -13.21
N PRO A 29 11.31 11.11 -12.22
CA PRO A 29 10.50 10.43 -11.23
C PRO A 29 9.69 11.44 -10.39
N PRO A 30 8.35 11.35 -10.36
CA PRO A 30 7.51 12.31 -9.63
C PRO A 30 7.56 12.09 -8.11
N ASP A 31 8.07 10.93 -7.66
CA ASP A 31 8.08 10.54 -6.26
C ASP A 31 9.45 10.03 -5.82
N THR A 32 9.64 10.03 -4.51
CA THR A 32 10.78 9.42 -3.83
C THR A 32 10.37 8.16 -3.08
N ILE A 33 11.33 7.25 -2.85
CA ILE A 33 11.11 6.02 -2.09
C ILE A 33 10.48 6.26 -0.69
N TRP A 34 10.76 7.42 -0.09
CA TRP A 34 10.23 7.81 1.21
C TRP A 34 8.70 7.92 1.24
N GLN A 35 8.05 8.24 0.12
CA GLN A 35 6.59 8.31 0.05
C GLN A 35 5.94 6.91 0.05
N TYR A 36 6.69 5.86 -0.32
CA TYR A 36 6.22 4.47 -0.38
C TYR A 36 6.47 3.70 0.93
N MET A 37 7.38 4.18 1.77
CA MET A 37 7.72 3.53 3.03
C MET A 37 6.55 3.53 4.04
N PRO A 38 5.85 4.66 4.31
CA PRO A 38 4.68 4.65 5.20
C PRO A 38 3.61 3.63 4.78
N PRO A 39 3.09 3.63 3.53
CA PRO A 39 2.04 2.68 3.15
C PRO A 39 2.53 1.22 3.19
N ALA A 40 3.82 0.95 2.92
CA ALA A 40 4.39 -0.38 3.08
C ALA A 40 4.39 -0.86 4.55
N ILE A 41 4.83 0.00 5.49
CA ILE A 41 4.81 -0.30 6.92
C ILE A 41 3.38 -0.55 7.40
N PHE A 42 2.43 0.30 7.01
CA PHE A 42 1.03 0.13 7.40
C PHE A 42 0.39 -1.14 6.81
N CYS A 43 0.77 -1.58 5.61
CA CYS A 43 0.35 -2.88 5.08
C CYS A 43 0.86 -4.05 5.93
N ALA A 44 2.13 -3.99 6.38
CA ALA A 44 2.68 -5.02 7.25
C ALA A 44 1.96 -5.07 8.60
N ILE A 45 1.66 -3.91 9.20
CA ILE A 45 0.87 -3.80 10.44
C ILE A 45 -0.55 -4.34 10.22
N ALA A 46 -1.22 -3.98 9.11
CA ALA A 46 -2.56 -4.47 8.80
C ALA A 46 -2.59 -5.99 8.68
N ASN A 47 -1.55 -6.60 8.10
CA ASN A 47 -1.45 -8.05 7.99
C ASN A 47 -1.31 -8.73 9.36
N TYR A 48 -0.36 -8.24 10.17
CA TYR A 48 -0.14 -8.76 11.52
C TYR A 48 -1.41 -8.70 12.37
N VAL A 49 -2.03 -7.52 12.43
CA VAL A 49 -3.23 -7.27 13.24
C VAL A 49 -4.44 -8.06 12.74
N GLY A 50 -4.57 -8.24 11.41
CA GLY A 50 -5.63 -9.07 10.82
C GLY A 50 -5.48 -10.55 11.20
N ASN A 51 -4.25 -11.07 11.18
CA ASN A 51 -3.95 -12.45 11.55
C ASN A 51 -4.09 -12.71 13.07
N GLU A 52 -3.96 -11.68 13.92
CA GLU A 52 -4.25 -11.74 15.37
C GLU A 52 -5.77 -11.67 15.69
N GLY A 53 -6.64 -11.63 14.68
CA GLY A 53 -8.10 -11.68 14.84
C GLY A 53 -8.79 -10.30 14.88
N TYR A 54 -8.04 -9.20 14.77
CA TYR A 54 -8.57 -7.84 14.73
C TYR A 54 -8.90 -7.40 13.29
N GLY A 55 -9.74 -8.18 12.61
CA GLY A 55 -10.07 -7.98 11.19
C GLY A 55 -10.60 -6.59 10.86
N TRP A 56 -11.46 -6.02 11.72
CA TRP A 56 -12.01 -4.67 11.52
C TRP A 56 -10.93 -3.59 11.54
N LEU A 57 -9.93 -3.73 12.42
CA LEU A 57 -8.80 -2.80 12.53
C LEU A 57 -7.87 -2.95 11.32
N SER A 58 -7.62 -4.18 10.86
CA SER A 58 -6.86 -4.46 9.64
C SER A 58 -7.48 -3.77 8.41
N ILE A 59 -8.79 -3.91 8.22
CA ILE A 59 -9.51 -3.25 7.12
C ILE A 59 -9.40 -1.73 7.23
N ALA A 60 -9.57 -1.17 8.43
CA ALA A 60 -9.44 0.27 8.65
C ALA A 60 -8.05 0.78 8.26
N ILE A 61 -6.98 0.06 8.61
CA ILE A 61 -5.61 0.40 8.23
C ILE A 61 -5.44 0.34 6.70
N LEU A 62 -5.94 -0.71 6.04
CA LEU A 62 -5.88 -0.84 4.58
C LEU A 62 -6.62 0.29 3.86
N VAL A 63 -7.76 0.73 4.39
CA VAL A 63 -8.50 1.89 3.85
C VAL A 63 -7.65 3.16 3.98
N VAL A 64 -7.02 3.40 5.14
CA VAL A 64 -6.12 4.55 5.34
C VAL A 64 -4.94 4.52 4.37
N VAL A 65 -4.35 3.33 4.15
CA VAL A 65 -3.30 3.15 3.13
C VAL A 65 -3.81 3.52 1.75
N GLY A 66 -4.98 3.01 1.35
CA GLY A 66 -5.60 3.33 0.06
C GLY A 66 -5.85 4.82 -0.13
N VAL A 67 -6.36 5.50 0.90
CA VAL A 67 -6.55 6.95 0.90
C VAL A 67 -5.23 7.71 0.76
N TYR A 68 -4.20 7.31 1.51
CA TYR A 68 -2.87 7.90 1.39
C TYR A 68 -2.31 7.74 -0.03
N VAL A 69 -2.39 6.53 -0.59
CA VAL A 69 -1.94 6.26 -1.97
C VAL A 69 -2.69 7.15 -2.96
N HIS A 70 -4.00 7.33 -2.79
CA HIS A 70 -4.79 8.17 -3.70
C HIS A 70 -4.46 9.67 -3.58
N LEU A 71 -4.27 10.18 -2.36
CA LEU A 71 -4.05 11.62 -2.11
C LEU A 71 -2.60 12.06 -2.28
N VAL A 72 -1.64 11.22 -1.88
CA VAL A 72 -0.20 11.53 -1.87
C VAL A 72 0.47 11.03 -3.13
N LEU A 73 0.34 9.73 -3.44
CA LEU A 73 0.95 9.16 -4.63
C LEU A 73 0.12 9.48 -5.89
N LYS A 74 -1.19 9.65 -5.79
CA LYS A 74 -2.03 10.09 -6.93
C LYS A 74 -1.80 9.23 -8.19
N PRO A 75 -1.96 7.89 -8.12
CA PRO A 75 -1.62 6.97 -9.21
C PRO A 75 -2.33 7.26 -10.54
N PHE A 76 -3.49 7.92 -10.49
CA PHE A 76 -4.32 8.21 -11.66
C PHE A 76 -4.19 9.64 -12.19
N GLN A 77 -3.39 10.50 -11.53
CA GLN A 77 -3.10 11.81 -12.12
C GLN A 77 -2.15 11.62 -13.30
N LYS A 78 -2.59 12.06 -14.49
CA LYS A 78 -1.69 12.17 -15.65
C LYS A 78 -0.65 13.23 -15.33
N SER A 79 0.62 12.83 -15.38
CA SER A 79 1.73 13.76 -15.50
C SER A 79 1.60 14.60 -16.77
#